data_AF-A0A484Q985-F1
#
_entry.id   AF-A0A484Q985-F1
#
_cell.length_a   1.000
_cell.length_b   1.000
_cell.length_c   1.000
_cell.angle_alpha   90.00
_cell.angle_beta   90.00
_cell.angle_gamma   90.00
#
_symmetry.space_group_name_H-M   'P 1'
#
loop_
_entity.id
_entity.type
_entity.pdbx_description
1 polymer ?
#
loop_
_entity_poly.entity_id
_entity_poly.type
_entity_poly.pdbx_seq_one_letter_code
_entity_poly.pdbx_strand_id
1 'polypeptide(L)'
;MGAAFTYGMDVASYLFVIAALFWWKRPAAKADALTERFGGAFRAGLCYARASRALHVVLVRAFCFFALASSVWGLLPLVARNLLIGAAGLVGVALVSHRLKLPKGDADLVPSSHWPEPLTAEPVAHDRGPVMILIEYRVDRADREPFLAALAELSAERRRDGAYAWGVTEDTADPGLMVEWFQVESWAEHLRQHQRVSKADADVQASVLRFHRGEGRPVVRHLLAAERGQR
;
A
#
# COMPACT_ATOMS: atom_id res chain seq x y z
N MET A 1 -6.95 49.36 -0.91
CA MET A 1 -7.71 49.66 0.32
C MET A 1 -8.24 48.33 0.86
N GLY A 2 -7.88 47.95 2.09
CA GLY A 2 -8.11 46.60 2.62
C GLY A 2 -9.50 46.39 3.24
N ALA A 3 -9.78 45.16 3.70
CA ALA A 3 -11.07 44.77 4.28
C ALA A 3 -11.53 45.66 5.45
N ALA A 4 -10.61 46.20 6.24
CA ALA A 4 -10.93 47.10 7.35
C ALA A 4 -11.65 48.40 6.88
N PHE A 5 -11.35 48.87 5.67
CA PHE A 5 -11.96 50.08 5.12
C PHE A 5 -13.42 49.83 4.69
N THR A 6 -13.71 48.67 4.08
CA THR A 6 -15.08 48.30 3.68
C THR A 6 -15.97 48.05 4.89
N TYR A 7 -15.46 47.38 5.92
CA TYR A 7 -16.19 47.22 7.18
C TYR A 7 -16.43 48.55 7.89
N GLY A 8 -15.44 49.46 7.89
CA GLY A 8 -15.60 50.80 8.47
C GLY A 8 -16.71 51.61 7.78
N MET A 9 -16.78 51.54 6.45
CA MET A 9 -17.80 52.25 5.67
C MET A 9 -19.21 51.68 5.89
N ASP A 10 -19.33 50.36 6.02
CA ASP A 10 -20.60 49.69 6.31
C ASP A 10 -21.13 50.06 7.69
N VAL A 11 -20.27 50.04 8.72
CA VAL A 11 -20.62 50.49 10.08
C VAL A 11 -21.04 51.96 10.09
N ALA A 12 -20.32 52.83 9.37
CA ALA A 12 -20.68 54.25 9.28
C ALA A 12 -22.05 54.47 8.62
N SER A 13 -22.38 53.70 7.58
CA SER A 13 -23.69 53.72 6.93
C SER A 13 -24.82 53.32 7.90
N TYR A 14 -24.62 52.24 8.67
CA TYR A 14 -25.61 51.83 9.68
C TYR A 14 -25.78 52.87 10.79
N LEU A 15 -24.69 53.43 11.31
CA LEU A 15 -24.76 54.48 12.33
C LEU A 15 -25.48 55.72 11.82
N PHE A 16 -25.27 56.09 10.56
CA PHE A 16 -25.98 57.19 9.92
C PHE A 16 -27.48 56.92 9.82
N VAL A 17 -27.89 55.73 9.38
CA VAL A 17 -29.31 55.34 9.31
C VAL A 17 -29.94 55.29 10.69
N ILE A 18 -29.26 54.72 11.69
CA ILE A 18 -29.74 54.66 13.07
C ILE A 18 -29.92 56.08 13.63
N ALA A 19 -28.95 56.96 13.44
CA ALA A 19 -29.04 58.35 13.87
C ALA A 19 -30.20 59.08 13.17
N ALA A 20 -30.38 58.86 11.86
CA ALA A 20 -31.51 59.42 11.10
C ALA A 20 -32.86 58.91 11.62
N LEU A 21 -32.97 57.64 11.99
CA LEU A 21 -34.18 57.05 12.58
C LEU A 21 -34.50 57.63 13.97
N PHE A 22 -33.48 57.90 14.79
CA PHE A 22 -33.67 58.57 16.09
C PHE A 22 -34.05 60.04 15.94
N TRP A 23 -33.50 60.73 14.92
CA TRP A 23 -33.84 62.13 14.66
C TRP A 23 -35.23 62.31 14.04
N TRP A 24 -35.75 61.29 13.37
CA TRP A 24 -37.06 61.32 12.76
C TRP A 24 -38.17 61.26 13.82
N LYS A 25 -38.63 62.43 14.28
CA LYS A 25 -39.82 62.55 15.12
C LYS A 25 -41.07 62.25 14.30
N ARG A 26 -41.55 60.99 14.35
CA ARG A 26 -42.83 60.61 13.75
C ARG A 26 -43.96 61.43 14.37
N PRO A 27 -44.83 62.09 13.58
CA PRO A 27 -46.08 62.63 14.10
C PRO A 27 -46.95 61.47 14.63
N ALA A 28 -47.55 61.64 15.80
CA ALA A 28 -48.38 60.62 16.43
C ALA A 28 -49.58 60.30 15.51
N ALA A 29 -49.58 59.12 14.89
CA ALA A 29 -50.72 58.63 14.15
C ALA A 29 -51.89 58.42 15.13
N LYS A 30 -53.07 58.95 14.80
CA LYS A 30 -54.30 58.73 15.58
C LYS A 30 -54.55 57.23 15.70
N ALA A 31 -54.85 56.77 16.91
CA ALA A 31 -55.19 55.38 17.18
C ALA A 31 -56.45 55.00 16.38
N ASP A 32 -56.25 54.21 15.33
CA ASP A 32 -57.32 53.60 14.57
C ASP A 32 -57.72 52.29 15.28
N ALA A 33 -59.01 52.10 15.53
CA ALA A 33 -59.56 50.96 16.28
C ALA A 33 -59.33 49.61 15.56
N LEU A 34 -58.88 49.65 14.30
CA LEU A 34 -58.53 48.51 13.46
C LEU A 34 -57.02 48.29 13.31
N THR A 35 -56.16 49.11 13.94
CA THR A 35 -54.73 48.83 13.99
C THR A 35 -54.49 47.68 14.97
N GLU A 36 -54.55 46.44 14.49
CA GLU A 36 -54.09 45.30 15.27
C GLU A 36 -52.67 45.56 15.73
N ARG A 37 -52.48 45.69 17.05
CA ARG A 37 -51.16 45.82 17.66
C ARG A 37 -50.34 44.64 17.15
N PHE A 38 -49.25 44.91 16.43
CA PHE A 38 -48.37 43.89 15.82
C PHE A 38 -48.07 42.71 16.75
N GLY A 39 -47.86 42.98 18.05
CA GLY A 39 -47.66 41.92 19.05
C GLY A 39 -48.87 41.02 19.29
N GLY A 40 -50.10 41.52 19.17
CA GLY A 40 -51.34 40.75 19.22
C GLY A 40 -51.50 39.83 18.02
N ALA A 41 -51.30 40.35 16.80
CA ALA A 41 -51.32 39.57 15.56
C ALA A 41 -50.21 38.50 15.54
N PHE A 42 -49.01 38.86 16.01
CA PHE A 42 -47.88 37.93 16.14
C PHE A 42 -48.18 36.80 17.14
N ARG A 43 -48.75 37.13 18.30
CA ARG A 43 -49.12 36.13 19.31
C ARG A 43 -50.25 35.24 18.83
N ALA A 44 -51.23 35.78 18.10
CA ALA A 44 -52.29 34.99 17.47
C ALA A 44 -51.72 34.03 16.41
N GLY A 45 -50.80 34.51 15.57
CA GLY A 45 -50.05 33.68 14.62
C GLY A 45 -49.25 32.57 15.31
N LEU A 46 -48.59 32.88 16.43
CA LEU A 46 -47.85 31.88 17.23
C LEU A 46 -48.77 30.84 17.87
N CYS A 47 -49.91 31.26 18.42
CA CYS A 47 -50.93 30.35 18.96
C CYS A 47 -51.50 29.45 17.86
N TYR A 48 -51.77 29.98 16.66
CA TYR A 48 -52.25 29.22 15.51
C TYR A 48 -51.21 28.21 15.00
N ALA A 49 -49.95 28.63 14.92
CA ALA A 49 -48.83 27.75 14.58
C ALA A 49 -48.68 26.60 15.59
N ARG A 50 -48.82 26.87 16.89
CA ARG A 50 -48.78 25.84 17.94
C ARG A 50 -50.00 24.92 17.96
N ALA A 51 -51.18 25.42 17.58
CA ALA A 51 -52.42 24.64 17.62
C ALA A 51 -52.59 23.70 16.41
N SER A 52 -52.00 24.04 15.26
CA SER A 52 -52.22 23.27 14.02
C SER A 52 -51.11 22.25 13.75
N ARG A 53 -51.48 20.96 13.74
CA ARG A 53 -50.56 19.86 13.38
C ARG A 53 -50.02 19.99 11.96
N ALA A 54 -50.80 20.53 11.02
CA ALA A 54 -50.39 20.74 9.65
C ALA A 54 -49.18 21.70 9.53
N LEU A 55 -49.17 22.81 10.28
CA LEU A 55 -48.04 23.75 10.26
C LEU A 55 -46.78 23.13 10.88
N HIS A 56 -46.91 22.33 11.94
CA HIS A 56 -45.77 21.62 12.49
C HIS A 56 -45.12 20.67 11.47
N VAL A 57 -45.90 19.94 10.67
CA VAL A 57 -45.36 19.05 9.62
C VAL A 57 -44.59 19.86 8.57
N VAL A 58 -45.12 21.00 8.14
CA VAL A 58 -44.44 21.88 7.18
C VAL A 58 -43.15 22.47 7.77
N LEU A 59 -43.18 22.93 9.03
CA LEU A 59 -42.01 23.49 9.71
C LEU A 59 -40.91 22.45 9.91
N VAL A 60 -41.25 21.23 10.34
CA VAL A 60 -40.28 20.14 10.48
C VAL A 60 -39.68 19.78 9.13
N ARG A 61 -40.51 19.67 8.08
CA ARG A 61 -40.02 19.39 6.72
C ARG A 61 -39.08 20.50 6.21
N ALA A 62 -39.43 21.76 6.44
CA ALA A 62 -38.58 22.89 6.10
C ALA A 62 -37.26 22.85 6.88
N PHE A 63 -37.31 22.61 8.20
CA PHE A 63 -36.12 22.49 9.03
C PHE A 63 -35.19 21.37 8.55
N CYS A 64 -35.72 20.16 8.31
CA CYS A 64 -34.95 19.05 7.78
C CYS A 64 -34.33 19.38 6.41
N PHE A 65 -35.10 20.02 5.53
CA PHE A 65 -34.59 20.45 4.23
C PHE A 65 -33.44 21.45 4.36
N PHE A 66 -33.61 22.50 5.17
CA PHE A 66 -32.56 23.51 5.39
C PHE A 66 -31.33 22.94 6.10
N ALA A 67 -31.50 22.03 7.06
CA ALA A 67 -30.40 21.37 7.74
C ALA A 67 -29.57 20.50 6.79
N LEU A 68 -30.23 19.75 5.89
CA LEU A 68 -29.55 18.95 4.88
C LEU A 68 -28.92 19.83 3.79
N ALA A 69 -29.60 20.90 3.36
CA ALA A 69 -29.04 21.82 2.37
C ALA A 69 -27.82 22.59 2.91
N SER A 70 -27.83 22.96 4.20
CA SER A 70 -26.71 23.69 4.82
C SER A 70 -25.51 22.77 5.11
N SER A 71 -25.74 21.49 5.40
CA SER A 71 -24.66 20.53 5.65
C SER A 71 -23.76 20.34 4.43
N VAL A 72 -24.33 20.39 3.21
CA VAL A 72 -23.56 20.33 1.96
C VAL A 72 -22.52 21.46 1.89
N TRP A 73 -22.94 22.70 2.14
CA TRP A 73 -22.03 23.85 2.13
C TRP A 73 -21.11 23.89 3.34
N GLY A 74 -21.56 23.42 4.50
CA GLY A 74 -20.76 23.37 5.73
C GLY A 74 -19.66 22.30 5.72
N LEU A 75 -19.88 21.17 5.04
CA LEU A 75 -18.92 20.07 4.92
C LEU A 75 -17.96 20.24 3.74
N LEU A 76 -18.30 21.07 2.75
CA LEU A 76 -17.48 21.30 1.57
C LEU A 76 -16.02 21.69 1.90
N PRO A 77 -15.75 22.60 2.86
CA PRO A 77 -14.37 22.93 3.26
C PRO A 77 -13.63 21.75 3.92
N LEU A 78 -14.34 20.90 4.66
CA LEU A 78 -13.75 19.73 5.33
C LEU A 78 -13.33 18.65 4.31
N VAL A 79 -14.21 18.37 3.33
CA VAL A 79 -13.91 17.44 2.24
C VAL A 79 -12.75 17.96 1.39
N ALA A 80 -12.77 19.24 1.02
CA ALA A 80 -11.68 19.87 0.27
C ALA A 80 -10.34 19.77 1.02
N ARG A 81 -10.34 20.04 2.34
CA ARG A 81 -9.14 19.88 3.18
C ARG A 81 -8.61 18.45 3.17
N ASN A 82 -9.48 17.45 3.31
CA ASN A 82 -9.06 16.04 3.32
C ASN A 82 -8.48 15.62 1.96
N LEU A 83 -9.08 16.08 0.85
CA LEU A 83 -8.56 15.84 -0.50
C LEU A 83 -7.20 16.50 -0.70
N LEU A 84 -6.99 17.73 -0.22
CA LEU A 84 -5.71 18.43 -0.29
C LEU A 84 -4.62 17.73 0.53
N ILE A 85 -4.94 17.23 1.72
CA ILE A 85 -4.02 16.43 2.55
C ILE A 85 -3.65 15.13 1.81
N GLY A 86 -4.63 14.44 1.23
CA GLY A 86 -4.39 13.24 0.44
C GLY A 86 -3.50 13.50 -0.78
N ALA A 87 -3.75 14.58 -1.52
CA ALA A 87 -2.94 15.00 -2.65
C ALA A 87 -1.51 15.35 -2.24
N ALA A 88 -1.33 16.09 -1.14
CA ALA A 88 -0.01 16.39 -0.59
C ALA A 88 0.74 15.11 -0.16
N GLY A 89 0.04 14.14 0.44
CA GLY A 89 0.60 12.84 0.79
C GLY A 89 1.10 12.06 -0.43
N LEU A 90 0.30 12.00 -1.50
CA LEU A 90 0.69 11.35 -2.76
C LEU A 90 1.92 12.00 -3.39
N VAL A 91 1.97 13.34 -3.44
CA VAL A 91 3.16 14.06 -3.93
C VAL A 91 4.38 13.77 -3.04
N GLY A 92 4.20 13.71 -1.72
CA GLY A 92 5.26 13.35 -0.79
C GLY A 92 5.83 11.96 -1.05
N VAL A 93 4.98 10.95 -1.20
CA VAL A 93 5.38 9.58 -1.54
C VAL A 93 6.10 9.55 -2.89
N ALA A 94 5.55 10.20 -3.91
CA ALA A 94 6.17 10.25 -5.24
C ALA A 94 7.56 10.89 -5.21
N LEU A 95 7.74 11.98 -4.44
CA LEU A 95 9.04 12.62 -4.26
C LEU A 95 10.02 11.72 -3.51
N VAL A 96 9.59 11.03 -2.45
CA VAL A 96 10.42 10.08 -1.72
C VAL A 96 10.85 8.93 -2.63
N SER A 97 9.92 8.30 -3.35
CA SER A 97 10.21 7.25 -4.33
C SER A 97 11.18 7.72 -5.42
N HIS A 98 11.03 8.94 -5.92
CA HIS A 98 11.96 9.52 -6.89
C HIS A 98 13.35 9.78 -6.27
N ARG A 99 13.43 10.10 -4.97
CA ARG A 99 14.70 10.39 -4.29
C ARG A 99 15.43 9.14 -3.82
N LEU A 100 14.69 8.07 -3.54
CA LEU A 100 15.24 6.76 -3.25
C LEU A 100 15.84 6.18 -4.53
N LYS A 101 17.16 6.33 -4.67
CA LYS A 101 17.90 5.67 -5.74
C LYS A 101 17.82 4.17 -5.49
N LEU A 102 17.17 3.46 -6.40
CA LEU A 102 17.30 2.01 -6.48
C LEU A 102 18.80 1.69 -6.58
N PRO A 103 19.30 0.68 -5.85
CA PRO A 103 20.67 0.20 -6.03
C PRO A 103 20.88 -0.03 -7.53
N LYS A 104 21.94 0.58 -8.08
CA LYS A 104 22.33 0.29 -9.46
C LYS A 104 22.67 -1.19 -9.51
N GLY A 105 21.86 -1.97 -10.23
CA GLY A 105 22.17 -3.35 -10.56
C GLY A 105 23.34 -3.36 -11.55
N ASP A 106 24.56 -3.21 -11.03
CA ASP A 106 25.82 -3.45 -11.77
C ASP A 106 26.12 -4.95 -11.90
N ALA A 107 25.18 -5.81 -11.49
CA ALA A 107 25.25 -7.25 -11.72
C ALA A 107 25.24 -7.53 -13.23
N ASP A 108 26.25 -8.25 -13.72
CA ASP A 108 26.32 -8.69 -15.11
C ASP A 108 25.24 -9.78 -15.35
N LEU A 109 24.09 -9.33 -15.85
CA LEU A 109 22.92 -10.16 -16.14
C LEU A 109 23.05 -11.00 -17.42
N VAL A 110 24.24 -11.02 -18.05
CA VAL A 110 24.47 -11.86 -19.23
C VAL A 110 24.37 -13.35 -18.84
N PRO A 111 23.62 -14.18 -19.60
CA PRO A 111 23.50 -15.61 -19.33
C PRO A 111 24.87 -16.29 -19.31
N SER A 112 25.20 -16.97 -18.21
CA SER A 112 26.54 -17.55 -18.00
C SER A 112 26.71 -18.95 -18.60
N SER A 113 25.62 -19.64 -18.98
CA SER A 113 25.60 -21.00 -19.56
C SER A 113 26.52 -22.03 -18.85
N HIS A 114 26.82 -21.84 -17.57
CA HIS A 114 27.89 -22.56 -16.89
C HIS A 114 27.44 -23.90 -16.27
N TRP A 115 26.12 -24.14 -16.20
CA TRP A 115 25.54 -25.38 -15.72
C TRP A 115 25.45 -26.44 -16.83
N PRO A 116 25.90 -27.68 -16.59
CA PRO A 116 25.68 -28.79 -17.50
C PRO A 116 24.19 -29.16 -17.55
N GLU A 117 23.70 -29.58 -18.70
CA GLU A 117 22.30 -29.99 -18.87
C GLU A 117 21.97 -31.16 -17.92
N PRO A 118 20.84 -31.11 -17.16
CA PRO A 118 20.49 -32.17 -16.23
C PRO A 118 20.32 -33.51 -16.96
N LEU A 119 21.08 -34.53 -16.53
CA LEU A 119 20.93 -35.89 -17.02
C LEU A 119 19.56 -36.45 -16.58
N THR A 120 18.62 -36.57 -17.51
CA THR A 120 17.32 -37.22 -17.29
C THR A 120 17.32 -38.57 -18.01
N ALA A 121 16.87 -39.62 -17.31
CA ALA A 121 16.79 -40.97 -17.91
C ALA A 121 15.66 -41.08 -18.95
N GLU A 122 14.60 -40.29 -18.79
CA GLU A 122 13.45 -40.20 -19.69
C GLU A 122 12.95 -38.73 -19.76
N PRO A 123 12.28 -38.32 -20.85
CA PRO A 123 11.70 -36.98 -20.96
C PRO A 123 10.65 -36.74 -19.84
N VAL A 124 10.95 -35.84 -18.92
CA VAL A 124 10.03 -35.47 -17.83
C VAL A 124 8.99 -34.47 -18.34
N ALA A 125 7.71 -34.74 -18.10
CA ALA A 125 6.64 -33.81 -18.42
C ALA A 125 6.81 -32.49 -17.64
N HIS A 126 6.58 -31.36 -18.32
CA HIS A 126 6.97 -30.02 -17.87
C HIS A 126 6.26 -29.56 -16.58
N ASP A 127 5.08 -30.11 -16.31
CA ASP A 127 4.23 -29.83 -15.14
C ASP A 127 4.52 -30.74 -13.94
N ARG A 128 5.44 -31.70 -14.04
CA ARG A 128 5.81 -32.56 -12.91
C ARG A 128 6.50 -31.77 -11.82
N GLY A 129 5.98 -31.86 -10.62
CA GLY A 129 6.52 -31.21 -9.43
C GLY A 129 6.02 -31.87 -8.14
N PRO A 130 6.59 -31.50 -6.98
CA PRO A 130 7.74 -30.62 -6.81
C PRO A 130 9.07 -31.29 -7.21
N VAL A 131 10.05 -30.48 -7.61
CA VAL A 131 11.42 -30.93 -7.89
C VAL A 131 12.29 -30.57 -6.69
N MET A 132 12.98 -31.56 -6.14
CA MET A 132 13.99 -31.38 -5.11
C MET A 132 15.37 -31.49 -5.72
N ILE A 133 16.20 -30.49 -5.50
CA ILE A 133 17.60 -30.47 -5.93
C ILE A 133 18.45 -30.71 -4.69
N LEU A 134 19.37 -31.67 -4.77
CA LEU A 134 20.39 -31.94 -3.76
C LEU A 134 21.76 -31.64 -4.35
N ILE A 135 22.57 -30.88 -3.62
CA ILE A 135 23.95 -30.60 -3.99
C ILE A 135 24.87 -31.05 -2.86
N GLU A 136 25.75 -32.00 -3.16
CA GLU A 136 26.68 -32.61 -2.21
C GLU A 136 28.05 -31.92 -2.26
N TYR A 137 28.43 -31.27 -1.15
CA TYR A 137 29.71 -30.60 -0.97
C TYR A 137 30.59 -31.36 0.02
N ARG A 138 31.85 -31.58 -0.34
CA ARG A 138 32.89 -32.00 0.62
C ARG A 138 33.62 -30.78 1.14
N VAL A 139 33.53 -30.49 2.43
CA VAL A 139 34.07 -29.28 3.05
C VAL A 139 34.93 -29.66 4.26
N ASP A 140 36.11 -29.06 4.37
CA ASP A 140 36.97 -29.26 5.53
C ASP A 140 36.33 -28.68 6.79
N ARG A 141 36.52 -29.34 7.94
CA ARG A 141 35.96 -28.88 9.22
C ARG A 141 36.37 -27.45 9.59
N ALA A 142 37.56 -27.01 9.18
CA ALA A 142 38.06 -25.66 9.43
C ALA A 142 37.32 -24.59 8.59
N ASP A 143 36.81 -24.96 7.41
CA ASP A 143 36.18 -24.05 6.45
C ASP A 143 34.64 -24.03 6.55
N ARG A 144 34.07 -24.79 7.48
CA ARG A 144 32.61 -24.97 7.65
C ARG A 144 31.85 -23.66 7.87
N GLU A 145 32.28 -22.83 8.81
CA GLU A 145 31.59 -21.58 9.15
C GLU A 145 31.62 -20.59 7.97
N PRO A 146 32.78 -20.30 7.33
CA PRO A 146 32.84 -19.51 6.11
C PRO A 146 32.00 -20.08 4.95
N PHE A 147 31.93 -21.41 4.81
CA PHE A 147 31.12 -22.07 3.81
C PHE A 147 29.62 -21.85 4.06
N LEU A 148 29.14 -22.06 5.28
CA LEU A 148 27.74 -21.85 5.65
C LEU A 148 27.31 -20.39 5.45
N ALA A 149 28.19 -19.44 5.73
CA ALA A 149 27.93 -18.02 5.46
C ALA A 149 27.78 -17.75 3.95
N ALA A 150 28.69 -18.27 3.12
CA ALA A 150 28.60 -18.15 1.66
C ALA A 150 27.34 -18.86 1.11
N LEU A 151 26.96 -20.01 1.67
CA LEU A 151 25.75 -20.73 1.29
C LEU A 151 24.48 -19.95 1.66
N ALA A 152 24.49 -19.24 2.79
CA ALA A 152 23.37 -18.40 3.20
C ALA A 152 23.17 -17.21 2.24
N GLU A 153 24.24 -16.62 1.72
CA GLU A 153 24.16 -15.60 0.67
C GLU A 153 23.57 -16.18 -0.63
N LEU A 154 24.06 -17.35 -1.07
CA LEU A 154 23.53 -18.05 -2.24
C LEU A 154 22.04 -18.42 -2.06
N SER A 155 21.58 -18.69 -0.83
CA SER A 155 20.18 -19.02 -0.56
C SER A 155 19.21 -17.90 -0.97
N ALA A 156 19.64 -16.63 -0.92
CA ALA A 156 18.82 -15.50 -1.34
C ALA A 156 18.59 -15.53 -2.85
N GLU A 157 19.60 -15.92 -3.63
CA GLU A 157 19.49 -16.13 -5.08
C GLU A 157 18.58 -17.32 -5.39
N ARG A 158 18.75 -18.46 -4.70
CA ARG A 158 17.88 -19.63 -4.86
C ARG A 158 16.40 -19.27 -4.67
N ARG A 159 16.08 -18.49 -3.64
CA ARG A 159 14.70 -18.04 -3.35
C ARG A 159 14.18 -17.03 -4.37
N ARG A 160 15.03 -16.09 -4.80
CA ARG A 160 14.68 -15.11 -5.83
C ARG A 160 14.34 -15.78 -7.16
N ASP A 161 15.01 -16.88 -7.46
CA ASP A 161 14.88 -17.63 -8.69
C ASP A 161 13.80 -18.74 -8.62
N GLY A 162 12.98 -18.77 -7.56
CA GLY A 162 11.78 -19.63 -7.48
C GLY A 162 11.85 -20.78 -6.49
N ALA A 163 12.92 -20.93 -5.69
CA ALA A 163 12.94 -21.91 -4.62
C ALA A 163 12.03 -21.49 -3.46
N TYR A 164 10.96 -22.25 -3.21
CA TYR A 164 10.03 -21.99 -2.12
C TYR A 164 10.51 -22.57 -0.78
N ALA A 165 11.41 -23.56 -0.83
CA ALA A 165 12.02 -24.17 0.35
C ALA A 165 13.51 -24.40 0.10
N TRP A 166 14.33 -24.18 1.14
CA TRP A 166 15.78 -24.29 1.11
C TRP A 166 16.31 -24.66 2.48
N GLY A 167 17.37 -25.46 2.53
CA GLY A 167 18.12 -25.76 3.74
C GLY A 167 19.46 -26.43 3.45
N VAL A 168 20.22 -26.62 4.52
CA VAL A 168 21.49 -27.34 4.50
C VAL A 168 21.47 -28.40 5.59
N THR A 169 22.00 -29.57 5.27
CA THR A 169 22.08 -30.73 6.16
C THR A 169 23.49 -31.29 6.14
N GLU A 170 23.96 -31.83 7.25
CA GLU A 170 25.26 -32.49 7.40
C GLU A 170 25.04 -34.00 7.49
N ASP A 171 25.88 -34.80 6.83
CA ASP A 171 25.84 -36.25 6.99
C ASP A 171 26.36 -36.64 8.38
N THR A 172 25.54 -37.39 9.13
CA THR A 172 25.90 -37.88 10.47
C THR A 172 27.04 -38.90 10.48
N ALA A 173 27.25 -39.62 9.36
CA ALA A 173 28.30 -40.60 9.21
C ALA A 173 29.60 -40.01 8.65
N ASP A 174 29.50 -38.95 7.84
CA ASP A 174 30.64 -38.19 7.30
C ASP A 174 30.45 -36.68 7.54
N PRO A 175 30.96 -36.13 8.66
CA PRO A 175 30.85 -34.70 8.96
C PRO A 175 31.51 -33.77 7.93
N GLY A 176 32.31 -34.31 7.00
CA GLY A 176 32.87 -33.55 5.88
C GLY A 176 31.90 -33.41 4.70
N LEU A 177 30.78 -34.13 4.71
CA LEU A 177 29.75 -34.09 3.67
C LEU A 177 28.60 -33.18 4.08
N MET A 178 28.47 -32.06 3.37
CA MET A 178 27.39 -31.10 3.53
C MET A 178 26.48 -31.14 2.31
N VAL A 179 25.17 -31.25 2.55
CA VAL A 179 24.15 -31.37 1.52
C VAL A 179 23.26 -30.13 1.55
N GLU A 180 23.31 -29.33 0.49
CA GLU A 180 22.32 -28.29 0.23
C GLU A 180 21.09 -28.94 -0.41
N TRP A 181 19.90 -28.57 0.06
CA TRP A 181 18.65 -28.99 -0.56
C TRP A 181 17.74 -27.79 -0.81
N PHE A 182 17.10 -27.75 -1.98
CA PHE A 182 16.06 -26.77 -2.27
C PHE A 182 14.96 -27.36 -3.16
N GLN A 183 13.76 -26.78 -3.07
CA GLN A 183 12.60 -27.24 -3.81
C GLN A 183 12.00 -26.12 -4.67
N VAL A 184 11.60 -26.50 -5.88
CA VAL A 184 10.94 -25.64 -6.87
C VAL A 184 9.64 -26.29 -7.33
N GLU A 185 8.67 -25.47 -7.74
CA GLU A 185 7.28 -25.92 -7.97
C GLU A 185 7.14 -26.91 -9.12
N SER A 186 7.94 -26.80 -10.18
CA SER A 186 7.83 -27.66 -11.36
C SER A 186 9.15 -27.83 -12.10
N TRP A 187 9.25 -28.91 -12.87
CA TRP A 187 10.38 -29.17 -13.76
C TRP A 187 10.58 -28.06 -14.79
N ALA A 188 9.50 -27.49 -15.34
CA ALA A 188 9.60 -26.37 -16.25
C ALA A 188 10.17 -25.10 -15.60
N GLU A 189 9.88 -24.85 -14.33
CA GLU A 189 10.47 -23.72 -13.60
C GLU A 189 11.97 -23.91 -13.38
N HIS A 190 12.38 -25.12 -13.01
CA HIS A 190 13.79 -25.49 -12.88
C HIS A 190 14.59 -25.34 -14.19
N LEU A 191 14.00 -25.75 -15.32
CA LEU A 191 14.61 -25.57 -16.64
C LEU A 191 14.66 -24.10 -17.08
N ARG A 192 13.64 -23.31 -16.75
CA ARG A 192 13.65 -21.86 -16.99
C ARG A 192 14.70 -21.15 -16.14
N GLN A 193 14.95 -21.62 -14.93
CA GLN A 193 16.02 -21.11 -14.06
C GLN A 193 17.39 -21.35 -14.71
N HIS A 194 17.66 -22.56 -15.24
CA HIS A 194 18.91 -22.86 -15.96
C HIS A 194 19.21 -21.88 -17.12
N GLN A 195 18.18 -21.41 -17.83
CA GLN A 195 18.34 -20.49 -18.95
C GLN A 195 18.57 -19.03 -18.54
N ARG A 196 18.24 -18.66 -17.30
CA ARG A 196 18.28 -17.26 -16.80
C ARG A 196 19.42 -16.97 -15.83
N VAL A 197 20.25 -17.96 -15.50
CA VAL A 197 21.38 -17.79 -14.56
C VAL A 197 22.34 -16.73 -15.09
N SER A 198 22.47 -15.63 -14.35
CA SER A 198 23.38 -14.54 -14.71
C SER A 198 24.84 -14.90 -14.41
N LYS A 199 25.78 -14.05 -14.82
CA LYS A 199 27.18 -14.19 -14.38
C LYS A 199 27.37 -13.81 -12.92
N ALA A 200 26.59 -12.85 -12.41
CA ALA A 200 26.62 -12.52 -10.99
C ALA A 200 26.27 -13.73 -10.11
N ASP A 201 25.26 -14.50 -10.51
CA ASP A 201 24.88 -15.74 -9.81
C ASP A 201 25.99 -16.82 -9.95
N ALA A 202 26.70 -16.84 -11.08
CA ALA A 202 27.86 -17.72 -11.28
C ALA A 202 29.05 -17.36 -10.37
N ASP A 203 29.28 -16.07 -10.11
CA ASP A 203 30.35 -15.59 -9.21
C ASP A 203 30.05 -15.97 -7.75
N VAL A 204 28.80 -15.81 -7.31
CA VAL A 204 28.37 -16.22 -5.96
C VAL A 204 28.46 -17.74 -5.82
N GLN A 205 28.07 -18.51 -6.84
CA GLN A 205 28.26 -19.95 -6.84
C GLN A 205 29.75 -20.35 -6.84
N ALA A 206 30.62 -19.65 -7.57
CA ALA A 206 32.06 -19.89 -7.55
C ALA A 206 32.67 -19.66 -6.15
N SER A 207 32.14 -18.70 -5.39
CA SER A 207 32.56 -18.45 -4.01
C SER A 207 32.24 -19.61 -3.06
N VAL A 208 31.18 -20.37 -3.31
CA VAL A 208 30.84 -21.59 -2.56
C VAL A 208 31.71 -22.75 -3.01
N LEU A 209 31.95 -22.88 -4.33
CA LEU A 209 32.77 -23.94 -4.91
C LEU A 209 34.23 -23.94 -4.41
N ARG A 210 34.77 -22.79 -3.99
CA ARG A 210 36.15 -22.71 -3.45
C ARG A 210 36.38 -23.56 -2.19
N PHE A 211 35.31 -23.87 -1.47
CA PHE A 211 35.35 -24.68 -0.25
C PHE A 211 35.18 -26.17 -0.53
N HIS A 212 34.83 -26.55 -1.77
CA HIS A 212 34.67 -27.94 -2.16
C HIS A 212 36.04 -28.62 -2.31
N ARG A 213 36.23 -29.74 -1.61
CA ARG A 213 37.46 -30.57 -1.63
C ARG A 213 37.30 -31.90 -2.36
N GLY A 214 36.12 -32.19 -2.91
CA GLY A 214 35.88 -33.40 -3.68
C GLY A 214 36.58 -33.38 -5.04
N GLU A 215 36.74 -34.56 -5.65
CA GLU A 215 37.26 -34.66 -7.01
C GLU A 215 36.22 -34.11 -8.00
N GLY A 216 36.54 -33.00 -8.67
CA GLY A 216 35.67 -32.39 -9.68
C GLY A 216 34.64 -31.41 -9.11
N ARG A 217 33.45 -31.39 -9.71
CA ARG A 217 32.33 -30.53 -9.29
C ARG A 217 31.46 -31.24 -8.24
N PRO A 218 30.78 -30.50 -7.35
CA PRO A 218 29.77 -31.07 -6.44
C PRO A 218 28.77 -31.95 -7.17
N VAL A 219 28.38 -33.05 -6.55
CA VAL A 219 27.38 -33.96 -7.12
C VAL A 219 26.02 -33.30 -7.00
N VAL A 220 25.34 -33.12 -8.14
CA VAL A 220 23.99 -32.55 -8.20
C VAL A 220 22.99 -33.65 -8.56
N ARG A 221 21.97 -33.82 -7.73
CA ARG A 221 20.87 -34.76 -7.96
C ARG A 221 19.55 -34.02 -8.08
N HIS A 222 18.75 -34.41 -9.06
CA HIS A 222 17.40 -33.92 -9.25
C HIS A 222 16.42 -35.03 -8.90
N LEU A 223 15.60 -34.81 -7.89
CA LEU A 223 14.63 -35.78 -7.37
C LEU A 223 13.22 -35.26 -7.64
N LEU A 224 12.39 -36.08 -8.27
CA LEU A 224 10.97 -35.80 -8.46
C LEU A 224 10.16 -36.53 -7.40
N ALA A 225 9.05 -35.91 -6.97
CA ALA A 225 8.09 -36.61 -6.13
C ALA A 225 7.61 -37.90 -6.83
N ALA A 226 7.72 -39.03 -6.12
CA ALA A 226 7.23 -40.31 -6.60
C ALA A 226 5.70 -40.30 -6.66
N GLU A 227 5.13 -40.73 -7.79
CA GLU A 227 3.69 -40.90 -7.90
C GLU A 227 3.23 -42.03 -6.99
N ARG A 228 2.41 -41.69 -5.99
CA ARG A 228 1.57 -42.71 -5.35
C ARG A 228 0.49 -43.05 -6.35
N GLY A 229 0.62 -44.21 -7.00
CA GLY A 229 -0.47 -44.79 -7.79
C GLY A 229 -1.75 -44.76 -6.96
N GLN A 230 -2.75 -44.02 -7.43
CA GLN A 230 -4.08 -44.03 -6.85
C GLN A 230 -4.58 -45.47 -6.89
N ARG A 231 -4.74 -46.08 -5.72
CA ARG A 231 -5.50 -47.33 -5.57
C ARG A 231 -6.97 -47.01 -5.48
#